data_AF-A0A7S1XA91-F1
#
_entry.id   AF-A0A7S1XA91-F1
#
_cell.length_a   1.000
_cell.length_b   1.000
_cell.length_c   1.000
_cell.angle_alpha   90.00
_cell.angle_beta   90.00
_cell.angle_gamma   90.00
#
_symmetry.space_group_name_H-M   'P 1'
#
loop_
_entity.id
_entity.type
_entity.pdbx_description
1 polymer ?
#
loop_
_entity_poly.entity_id
_entity_poly.type
_entity_poly.pdbx_seq_one_letter_code
_entity_poly.pdbx_strand_id
1 'polypeptide(L)'
;QQKGELPVGAHSIQLHSLGTPNGVKATIMLEEIIECGAYPDFEYDAFMRGIGGPQFDSGFVEINPNSKIPAMLSRSDPAKPVRVFESGAIVMYLAEKYPKTGLLPADSATRAECMSWVFWAIGSPPYLGGGLGHFYAYAPKNPTAGYLEYPIDRFAMETKRQLSVLDKHLADKTYMCGDIYTIADILVWPWYGALVLGRMYGAGEFLSVDEYINLKRWAEHLESSRPAVRRGRLVNRFSKERRFPGDASNPLYADLPLLPERHSRKDWELTDEEKAQHATSA
;
A
#
# COMPACT_ATOMS: atom_id res chain seq x y z
N GLN A 1 23.52 14.54 4.88
CA GLN A 1 22.32 14.23 5.66
C GLN A 1 21.92 15.50 6.38
N GLN A 2 20.70 16.00 6.16
CA GLN A 2 20.15 17.01 7.06
C GLN A 2 19.83 16.33 8.39
N LYS A 3 20.22 16.97 9.49
CA LYS A 3 19.89 16.50 10.84
C LYS A 3 18.43 16.89 11.08
N GLY A 4 17.52 15.91 10.99
CA GLY A 4 16.08 16.13 11.16
C GLY A 4 15.51 15.04 12.04
N GLU A 5 14.96 15.44 13.19
CA GLU A 5 14.12 14.55 14.00
C GLU A 5 12.81 14.27 13.25
N LEU A 6 12.26 13.06 13.39
CA LEU A 6 10.96 12.75 12.83
C LEU A 6 9.88 13.41 13.69
N PRO A 7 8.86 14.09 13.11
CA PRO A 7 7.67 14.49 13.85
C PRO A 7 7.02 13.28 14.52
N VAL A 8 6.37 13.57 15.64
CA VAL A 8 5.77 12.59 16.53
C VAL A 8 4.41 13.10 16.95
N GLY A 9 3.36 12.36 16.61
CA GLY A 9 1.99 12.67 16.95
C GLY A 9 1.54 12.04 18.28
N ALA A 10 0.24 12.11 18.52
CA ALA A 10 -0.37 11.70 19.79
C ALA A 10 -0.51 10.17 19.94
N HIS A 11 -0.50 9.41 18.83
CA HIS A 11 -0.90 8.01 18.84
C HIS A 11 0.26 7.05 19.05
N SER A 12 -0.06 5.83 19.47
CA SER A 12 0.99 4.83 19.72
C SER A 12 1.66 4.32 18.45
N ILE A 13 1.03 4.44 17.29
CA ILE A 13 1.59 4.02 16.00
C ILE A 13 1.93 5.27 15.18
N GLN A 14 3.21 5.41 14.87
CA GLN A 14 3.75 6.50 14.03
C GLN A 14 4.19 5.89 12.70
N LEU A 15 3.53 6.24 11.60
CA LEU A 15 3.84 5.79 10.25
C LEU A 15 4.49 6.94 9.47
N HIS A 16 5.62 6.67 8.84
CA HIS A 16 6.31 7.61 7.94
C HIS A 16 6.30 7.00 6.53
N SER A 17 5.48 7.57 5.65
CA SER A 17 5.10 6.87 4.42
C SER A 17 4.72 7.82 3.27
N LEU A 18 4.39 7.22 2.14
CA LEU A 18 3.83 7.86 0.96
C LEU A 18 2.79 6.92 0.35
N GLY A 19 1.72 7.46 -0.23
CA GLY A 19 0.60 6.73 -0.87
C GLY A 19 0.95 5.95 -2.15
N THR A 20 2.15 5.38 -2.20
CA THR A 20 2.59 4.35 -3.16
C THR A 20 1.97 3.00 -2.81
N PRO A 21 1.98 2.00 -3.71
CA PRO A 21 1.52 0.64 -3.40
C PRO A 21 2.10 0.07 -2.10
N ASN A 22 3.39 0.30 -1.79
CA ASN A 22 3.99 -0.21 -0.56
C ASN A 22 3.51 0.52 0.70
N GLY A 23 3.28 1.83 0.62
CA GLY A 23 2.72 2.59 1.75
C GLY A 23 1.25 2.25 2.00
N VAL A 24 0.49 2.04 0.92
CA VAL A 24 -0.94 1.65 0.98
C VAL A 24 -1.14 0.31 1.70
N LYS A 25 -0.20 -0.63 1.60
CA LYS A 25 -0.23 -1.89 2.39
C LYS A 25 -0.34 -1.60 3.89
N ALA A 26 0.46 -0.67 4.40
CA ALA A 26 0.47 -0.31 5.81
C ALA A 26 -0.81 0.43 6.21
N THR A 27 -1.25 1.39 5.42
CA THR A 27 -2.45 2.20 5.75
C THR A 27 -3.74 1.38 5.63
N ILE A 28 -3.86 0.44 4.68
CA ILE A 28 -4.98 -0.51 4.66
C ILE A 28 -4.97 -1.35 5.93
N MET A 29 -3.84 -1.92 6.34
CA MET A 29 -3.78 -2.72 7.57
C MET A 29 -4.21 -1.92 8.81
N LEU A 30 -3.77 -0.66 8.92
CA LEU A 30 -4.14 0.22 10.02
C LEU A 30 -5.64 0.56 10.01
N GLU A 31 -6.20 0.86 8.83
CA GLU A 31 -7.63 1.13 8.68
C GLU A 31 -8.50 -0.13 8.91
N GLU A 32 -7.99 -1.33 8.63
CA GLU A 32 -8.68 -2.60 8.95
C GLU A 32 -8.72 -2.87 10.47
N ILE A 33 -7.67 -2.47 11.22
CA ILE A 33 -7.69 -2.54 12.69
C ILE A 33 -8.78 -1.63 13.25
N ILE A 34 -8.97 -0.44 12.65
CA ILE A 34 -10.05 0.47 13.04
C ILE A 34 -11.41 -0.13 12.67
N GLU A 35 -11.56 -0.60 11.42
CA GLU A 35 -12.83 -1.12 10.87
C GLU A 35 -13.33 -2.35 11.64
N CYS A 36 -12.45 -3.20 12.16
CA CYS A 36 -12.87 -4.39 12.89
C CYS A 36 -13.63 -4.08 14.20
N GLY A 37 -13.51 -2.85 14.72
CA GLY A 37 -14.20 -2.38 15.92
C GLY A 37 -13.74 -3.02 17.25
N ALA A 38 -12.85 -4.02 17.20
CA ALA A 38 -12.37 -4.74 18.38
C ALA A 38 -11.35 -3.94 19.24
N TYR A 39 -10.89 -2.79 18.71
CA TYR A 39 -9.92 -1.88 19.33
C TYR A 39 -10.44 -0.44 19.27
N PRO A 40 -11.44 -0.06 20.10
CA PRO A 40 -12.17 1.20 19.97
C PRO A 40 -11.27 2.45 20.06
N ASP A 41 -10.22 2.38 20.88
CA ASP A 41 -9.27 3.48 21.10
C ASP A 41 -8.08 3.46 20.13
N PHE A 42 -8.06 2.55 19.15
CA PHE A 42 -6.97 2.48 18.20
C PHE A 42 -7.05 3.61 17.17
N GLU A 43 -5.97 4.37 17.10
CA GLU A 43 -5.69 5.42 16.12
C GLU A 43 -4.19 5.39 15.78
N TYR A 44 -3.80 6.03 14.68
CA TYR A 44 -2.42 6.14 14.24
C TYR A 44 -2.13 7.51 13.62
N ASP A 45 -0.87 7.92 13.68
CA ASP A 45 -0.37 9.09 12.95
C ASP A 45 0.37 8.61 11.69
N ALA A 46 0.04 9.16 10.53
CA ALA A 46 0.71 8.89 9.27
C ALA A 46 1.24 10.17 8.64
N PHE A 47 2.54 10.37 8.75
CA PHE A 47 3.26 11.51 8.21
C PHE A 47 3.74 11.26 6.79
N MET A 48 3.63 12.30 5.97
CA MET A 48 4.08 12.20 4.59
C MET A 48 5.61 12.26 4.51
N ARG A 49 6.20 11.37 3.73
CA ARG A 49 7.63 11.37 3.40
C ARG A 49 7.82 11.24 1.90
N GLY A 50 8.28 12.32 1.29
CA GLY A 50 8.58 12.37 -0.13
C GLY A 50 9.75 11.45 -0.50
N ILE A 51 9.67 10.86 -1.70
CA ILE A 51 10.73 10.05 -2.32
C ILE A 51 11.61 10.95 -3.20
N GLY A 52 12.45 11.78 -2.58
CA GLY A 52 13.23 12.80 -3.31
C GLY A 52 14.28 13.53 -2.48
N GLY A 53 14.61 13.01 -1.30
CA GLY A 53 15.48 13.67 -0.32
C GLY A 53 15.13 13.27 1.11
N PRO A 54 13.89 13.52 1.58
CA PRO A 54 13.50 13.33 2.99
C PRO A 54 13.71 11.92 3.56
N GLN A 55 13.71 10.88 2.71
CA GLN A 55 14.01 9.51 3.15
C GLN A 55 15.48 9.27 3.55
N PHE A 56 16.35 10.26 3.33
CA PHE A 56 17.77 10.23 3.70
C PHE A 56 18.08 11.09 4.94
N ASP A 57 17.07 11.72 5.54
CA ASP A 57 17.22 12.48 6.78
C ASP A 57 17.58 11.55 7.94
N SER A 58 18.39 12.04 8.88
CA SER A 58 18.96 11.20 9.93
C SER A 58 17.90 10.46 10.74
N GLY A 59 16.80 11.12 11.11
CA GLY A 59 15.71 10.49 11.86
C GLY A 59 14.99 9.39 11.07
N PHE A 60 14.84 9.52 9.74
CA PHE A 60 14.23 8.46 8.93
C PHE A 60 15.17 7.26 8.78
N VAL A 61 16.47 7.50 8.60
CA VAL A 61 17.49 6.43 8.52
C VAL A 61 17.56 5.64 9.84
N GLU A 62 17.34 6.29 10.99
CA GLU A 62 17.28 5.62 12.29
C GLU A 62 16.12 4.61 12.39
N ILE A 63 14.97 4.88 11.78
CA ILE A 63 13.86 3.91 11.77
C ILE A 63 13.94 2.92 10.60
N ASN A 64 14.55 3.31 9.48
CA ASN A 64 14.82 2.43 8.35
C ASN A 64 16.18 2.71 7.70
N PRO A 65 17.21 1.88 7.97
CA PRO A 65 18.54 2.07 7.38
C PRO A 65 18.58 1.84 5.86
N ASN A 66 17.52 1.25 5.26
CA ASN A 66 17.36 1.09 3.81
C ASN A 66 16.80 2.35 3.13
N SER A 67 16.42 3.39 3.89
CA SER A 67 15.88 4.66 3.36
C SER A 67 14.69 4.48 2.38
N LYS A 68 13.80 3.52 2.67
CA LYS A 68 12.56 3.30 1.90
C LYS A 68 11.32 3.44 2.76
N ILE A 69 10.27 4.03 2.19
CA ILE A 69 8.93 3.98 2.78
C ILE A 69 8.23 2.65 2.46
N PRO A 70 7.24 2.22 3.25
CA PRO A 70 6.90 2.73 4.58
C PRO A 70 7.91 2.32 5.67
N ALA A 71 8.00 3.14 6.72
CA ALA A 71 8.64 2.80 7.98
C ALA A 71 7.73 3.23 9.14
N MET A 72 7.71 2.45 10.22
CA MET A 72 6.81 2.63 11.34
C MET A 72 7.58 2.59 12.67
N LEU A 73 7.16 3.39 13.64
CA LEU A 73 7.59 3.33 15.03
C LEU A 73 6.37 3.05 15.92
N SER A 74 6.34 1.88 16.56
CA SER A 74 5.36 1.54 17.60
C SER A 74 5.87 2.03 18.95
N ARG A 75 5.19 3.04 19.50
CA ARG A 75 5.43 3.66 20.81
C ARG A 75 4.41 3.19 21.87
N SER A 76 3.75 2.04 21.67
CA SER A 76 2.79 1.50 22.65
C SER A 76 3.43 1.24 24.02
N ASP A 77 4.72 0.90 24.05
CA ASP A 77 5.55 1.01 25.24
C ASP A 77 6.49 2.23 25.04
N PRO A 78 6.23 3.36 25.72
CA PRO A 78 7.06 4.56 25.59
C PRO A 78 8.52 4.34 26.00
N ALA A 79 8.80 3.37 26.89
CA ALA A 79 10.15 3.06 27.32
C ALA A 79 10.91 2.19 26.32
N LYS A 80 10.19 1.47 25.44
CA LYS A 80 10.77 0.58 24.42
C LYS A 80 10.06 0.72 23.07
N PRO A 81 10.27 1.83 22.35
CA PRO A 81 9.75 1.98 20.99
C PRO A 81 10.28 0.87 20.07
N VAL A 82 9.40 0.32 19.23
CA VAL A 82 9.75 -0.73 18.26
C VAL A 82 9.71 -0.15 16.86
N ARG A 83 10.87 -0.01 16.22
CA ARG A 83 10.94 0.34 14.79
C ARG A 83 10.62 -0.89 13.93
N VAL A 84 9.82 -0.71 12.89
CA VAL A 84 9.48 -1.74 11.92
C VAL A 84 9.53 -1.12 10.52
N PHE A 85 10.38 -1.65 9.66
CA PHE A 85 10.52 -1.25 8.26
C PHE A 85 10.32 -2.46 7.35
N GLU A 86 10.08 -2.21 6.07
CA GLU A 86 9.48 -3.14 5.09
C GLU A 86 7.97 -3.31 5.27
N SER A 87 7.21 -3.06 4.21
CA SER A 87 5.74 -3.11 4.23
C SER A 87 5.19 -4.46 4.68
N GLY A 88 5.81 -5.58 4.26
CA GLY A 88 5.43 -6.92 4.70
C GLY A 88 5.62 -7.13 6.20
N ALA A 89 6.74 -6.65 6.75
CA ALA A 89 7.02 -6.75 8.18
C ALA A 89 6.08 -5.88 9.02
N ILE A 90 5.74 -4.67 8.54
CA ILE A 90 4.76 -3.80 9.21
C ILE A 90 3.39 -4.48 9.27
N VAL A 91 2.88 -4.99 8.15
CA VAL A 91 1.58 -5.67 8.11
C VAL A 91 1.57 -6.90 9.01
N MET A 92 2.65 -7.70 8.98
CA MET A 92 2.81 -8.88 9.83
C MET A 92 2.82 -8.52 11.33
N TYR A 93 3.63 -7.54 11.72
CA TYR A 93 3.73 -7.04 13.10
C TYR A 93 2.36 -6.57 13.61
N LEU A 94 1.64 -5.81 12.80
CA LEU A 94 0.31 -5.31 13.16
C LEU A 94 -0.70 -6.45 13.30
N ALA A 95 -0.67 -7.45 12.43
CA ALA A 95 -1.58 -8.57 12.52
C ALA A 95 -1.34 -9.43 13.77
N GLU A 96 -0.08 -9.60 14.19
CA GLU A 96 0.26 -10.28 15.44
C GLU A 96 -0.08 -9.45 16.68
N LYS A 97 0.12 -8.13 16.63
CA LYS A 97 -0.19 -7.21 17.73
C LYS A 97 -1.69 -7.01 17.92
N TYR A 98 -2.48 -7.09 16.85
CA TYR A 98 -3.92 -6.89 16.83
C TYR A 98 -4.66 -8.16 16.34
N PRO A 99 -4.56 -9.30 17.06
CA PRO A 99 -5.04 -10.60 16.58
C PRO A 99 -6.57 -10.69 16.47
N LYS A 100 -7.33 -9.84 17.16
CA LYS A 100 -8.81 -9.81 17.07
C LYS A 100 -9.31 -9.36 15.70
N THR A 101 -8.44 -8.78 14.86
CA THR A 101 -8.78 -8.51 13.45
C THR A 101 -9.05 -9.78 12.66
N GLY A 102 -8.48 -10.93 13.07
CA GLY A 102 -8.63 -12.20 12.35
C GLY A 102 -7.91 -12.26 10.99
N LEU A 103 -7.12 -11.25 10.64
CA LEU A 103 -6.46 -11.12 9.32
C LEU A 103 -5.27 -12.06 9.13
N LEU A 104 -4.85 -12.74 10.19
CA LEU A 104 -3.76 -13.68 10.18
C LEU A 104 -4.27 -15.03 10.72
N PRO A 105 -4.34 -16.06 9.88
CA PRO A 105 -4.83 -17.37 10.30
C PRO A 105 -4.03 -17.95 11.47
N ALA A 106 -4.74 -18.56 12.41
CA ALA A 106 -4.17 -19.25 13.56
C ALA A 106 -3.91 -20.73 13.26
N ASP A 107 -4.69 -21.35 12.37
CA ASP A 107 -4.49 -22.74 11.99
C ASP A 107 -3.23 -22.88 11.12
N SER A 108 -2.44 -23.94 11.37
CA SER A 108 -1.12 -24.05 10.77
C SER A 108 -1.16 -24.17 9.24
N ALA A 109 -2.18 -24.81 8.68
CA ALA A 109 -2.25 -25.09 7.25
C ALA A 109 -2.58 -23.81 6.46
N THR A 110 -3.64 -23.10 6.87
CA THR A 110 -4.06 -21.85 6.22
C THR A 110 -3.05 -20.74 6.51
N ARG A 111 -2.40 -20.75 7.69
CA ARG A 111 -1.28 -19.84 7.95
C ARG A 111 -0.12 -20.09 7.00
N ALA A 112 0.24 -21.35 6.71
CA ALA A 112 1.31 -21.66 5.77
C ALA A 112 0.98 -21.19 4.34
N GLU A 113 -0.25 -21.38 3.87
CA GLU A 113 -0.73 -20.87 2.59
C GLU A 113 -0.69 -19.32 2.56
N CYS A 114 -1.22 -18.67 3.61
CA CYS A 114 -1.16 -17.22 3.76
C CYS A 114 0.27 -16.70 3.69
N MET A 115 1.20 -17.33 4.42
CA MET A 115 2.61 -16.92 4.40
C MET A 115 3.27 -17.12 3.03
N SER A 116 2.89 -18.17 2.29
CA SER A 116 3.37 -18.38 0.92
C SER A 116 3.01 -17.19 0.02
N TRP A 117 1.77 -16.71 0.09
CA TRP A 117 1.33 -15.52 -0.65
C TRP A 117 1.91 -14.22 -0.12
N VAL A 118 2.12 -14.08 1.21
CA VAL A 118 2.80 -12.94 1.81
C VAL A 118 4.21 -12.79 1.23
N PHE A 119 5.00 -13.86 1.22
CA PHE A 119 6.37 -13.81 0.67
C PHE A 119 6.38 -13.65 -0.85
N TRP A 120 5.42 -14.24 -1.56
CA TRP A 120 5.21 -13.96 -2.98
C TRP A 120 4.94 -12.47 -3.23
N ALA A 121 4.11 -11.83 -2.41
CA ALA A 121 3.76 -10.40 -2.50
C ALA A 121 4.88 -9.44 -2.07
N ILE A 122 5.95 -9.96 -1.46
CA ILE A 122 7.19 -9.23 -1.16
C ILE A 122 8.19 -9.42 -2.30
N GLY A 123 8.36 -10.64 -2.79
CA GLY A 123 9.36 -10.99 -3.82
C GLY A 123 8.98 -10.65 -5.26
N SER A 124 7.68 -10.59 -5.58
CA SER A 124 7.19 -10.39 -6.95
C SER A 124 7.12 -8.92 -7.39
N PRO A 125 6.64 -7.96 -6.56
CA PRO A 125 6.51 -6.57 -6.97
C PRO A 125 7.80 -5.86 -7.43
N PRO A 126 9.02 -6.21 -6.98
CA PRO A 126 10.24 -5.64 -7.56
C PRO A 126 10.35 -5.78 -9.09
N TYR A 127 9.84 -6.88 -9.68
CA TYR A 127 9.82 -7.06 -11.15
C TYR A 127 8.79 -6.13 -11.82
N LEU A 128 7.64 -5.93 -11.19
CA LEU A 128 6.60 -5.03 -11.68
C LEU A 128 7.03 -3.56 -11.51
N GLY A 129 7.37 -3.12 -10.32
CA GLY A 129 7.69 -1.72 -10.04
C GLY A 129 9.09 -1.30 -10.49
N GLY A 130 10.11 -2.03 -10.03
CA GLY A 130 11.52 -1.73 -10.32
C GLY A 130 11.98 -2.20 -11.71
N GLY A 131 11.27 -3.17 -12.29
CA GLY A 131 11.41 -3.58 -13.68
C GLY A 131 10.47 -2.81 -14.59
N LEU A 132 9.29 -3.38 -14.85
CA LEU A 132 8.37 -2.86 -15.87
C LEU A 132 8.04 -1.38 -15.66
N GLY A 133 7.57 -1.00 -14.47
CA GLY A 133 7.18 0.37 -14.13
C GLY A 133 8.32 1.36 -14.36
N HIS A 134 9.57 0.99 -14.02
CA HIS A 134 10.72 1.82 -14.30
C HIS A 134 10.96 1.98 -15.80
N PHE A 135 11.16 0.88 -16.52
CA PHE A 135 11.55 0.94 -17.94
C PHE A 135 10.43 1.45 -18.86
N TYR A 136 9.18 1.17 -18.54
CA TYR A 136 8.01 1.57 -19.33
C TYR A 136 7.57 3.01 -19.05
N ALA A 137 7.53 3.43 -17.78
CA ALA A 137 6.90 4.70 -17.39
C ALA A 137 7.88 5.80 -16.95
N TYR A 138 9.06 5.46 -16.44
CA TYR A 138 9.97 6.45 -15.82
C TYR A 138 11.32 6.61 -16.52
N ALA A 139 11.84 5.57 -17.15
CA ALA A 139 13.13 5.64 -17.83
C ALA A 139 13.09 6.69 -18.96
N PRO A 140 14.14 7.50 -19.14
CA PRO A 140 14.17 8.50 -20.20
C PRO A 140 14.00 7.83 -21.57
N LYS A 141 12.96 8.22 -22.31
CA LYS A 141 12.77 7.81 -23.71
C LYS A 141 13.76 8.59 -24.57
N ASN A 142 14.98 8.09 -24.71
CA ASN A 142 15.97 8.69 -25.59
C ASN A 142 15.75 8.20 -27.04
N PRO A 143 15.45 9.08 -28.00
CA PRO A 143 15.15 8.69 -29.39
C PRO A 143 16.32 8.03 -30.14
N THR A 144 17.56 8.12 -29.64
CA THR A 144 18.72 7.38 -30.19
C THR A 144 19.03 6.08 -29.45
N ALA A 145 18.38 5.82 -28.31
CA ALA A 145 18.59 4.63 -27.51
C ALA A 145 17.51 3.58 -27.80
N GLY A 146 17.70 2.76 -28.83
CA GLY A 146 16.90 1.54 -29.06
C GLY A 146 17.06 0.45 -27.98
N TYR A 147 17.61 0.78 -26.81
CA TYR A 147 18.03 -0.17 -25.78
C TYR A 147 16.96 -0.49 -24.73
N LEU A 148 15.77 0.13 -24.80
CA LEU A 148 14.69 -0.11 -23.83
C LEU A 148 13.74 -1.24 -24.22
N GLU A 149 13.76 -1.71 -25.48
CA GLU A 149 12.88 -2.80 -25.93
C GLU A 149 13.10 -4.08 -25.11
N TYR A 150 14.32 -4.59 -25.07
CA TYR A 150 14.64 -5.81 -24.31
C TYR A 150 14.24 -5.75 -22.81
N PRO A 151 14.60 -4.73 -22.01
CA PRO A 151 14.18 -4.69 -20.62
C PRO A 151 12.67 -4.52 -20.47
N ILE A 152 12.00 -3.74 -21.34
CA ILE A 152 10.53 -3.63 -21.32
C ILE A 152 9.92 -5.01 -21.58
N ASP A 153 10.30 -5.71 -22.64
CA ASP A 153 9.76 -7.02 -23.00
C ASP A 153 9.99 -8.05 -21.89
N ARG A 154 11.20 -8.09 -21.33
CA ARG A 154 11.55 -8.99 -20.23
C ARG A 154 10.62 -8.79 -19.03
N PHE A 155 10.44 -7.55 -18.59
CA PHE A 155 9.64 -7.28 -17.40
C PHE A 155 8.13 -7.24 -17.68
N ALA A 156 7.72 -6.97 -18.92
CA ALA A 156 6.34 -7.13 -19.36
C ALA A 156 5.93 -8.60 -19.34
N MET A 157 6.78 -9.50 -19.87
CA MET A 157 6.56 -10.94 -19.85
C MET A 157 6.44 -11.47 -18.41
N GLU A 158 7.36 -11.08 -17.52
CA GLU A 158 7.29 -11.49 -16.12
C GLU A 158 6.06 -10.90 -15.41
N THR A 159 5.69 -9.66 -15.69
CA THR A 159 4.46 -9.04 -15.14
C THR A 159 3.21 -9.78 -15.60
N LYS A 160 3.08 -10.09 -16.89
CA LYS A 160 1.96 -10.88 -17.43
C LYS A 160 1.93 -12.29 -16.82
N ARG A 161 3.09 -12.92 -16.58
CA ARG A 161 3.17 -14.19 -15.85
C ARG A 161 2.63 -14.08 -14.42
N GLN A 162 3.01 -13.03 -13.69
CA GLN A 162 2.51 -12.78 -12.33
C GLN A 162 1.00 -12.52 -12.31
N LEU A 163 0.48 -11.73 -13.27
CA LEU A 163 -0.96 -11.52 -13.45
C LEU A 163 -1.69 -12.84 -13.75
N SER A 164 -1.14 -13.67 -14.64
CA SER A 164 -1.71 -14.99 -14.96
C SER A 164 -1.71 -15.95 -13.77
N VAL A 165 -0.67 -15.92 -12.92
CA VAL A 165 -0.62 -16.71 -11.67
C VAL A 165 -1.77 -16.31 -10.75
N LEU A 166 -1.94 -15.01 -10.50
CA LEU A 166 -3.00 -14.52 -9.63
C LEU A 166 -4.38 -14.80 -10.20
N ASP A 167 -4.59 -14.57 -11.51
CA ASP A 167 -5.88 -14.79 -12.15
C ASP A 167 -6.33 -16.25 -12.07
N LYS A 168 -5.41 -17.19 -12.36
CA LYS A 168 -5.68 -18.62 -12.23
C LYS A 168 -5.91 -19.02 -10.77
N HIS A 169 -5.14 -18.48 -9.83
CA HIS A 169 -5.30 -18.77 -8.41
C HIS A 169 -6.67 -18.32 -7.89
N LEU A 170 -7.14 -17.17 -8.35
CA LEU A 170 -8.41 -16.54 -7.95
C LEU A 170 -9.62 -17.06 -8.74
N ALA A 171 -9.44 -17.99 -9.69
CA ALA A 171 -10.54 -18.50 -10.51
C ALA A 171 -11.68 -19.12 -9.67
N ASP A 172 -11.31 -19.82 -8.59
CA ASP A 172 -12.22 -20.54 -7.70
C ASP A 172 -12.15 -20.06 -6.23
N LYS A 173 -11.53 -18.89 -5.98
CA LYS A 173 -11.36 -18.36 -4.62
C LYS A 173 -11.87 -16.93 -4.50
N THR A 174 -12.52 -16.65 -3.38
CA THR A 174 -12.97 -15.30 -3.04
C THR A 174 -11.79 -14.37 -2.73
N TYR A 175 -10.79 -14.89 -2.01
CA TYR A 175 -9.59 -14.21 -1.52
C TYR A 175 -8.33 -15.06 -1.74
N MET A 176 -7.16 -14.52 -1.42
CA MET A 176 -5.89 -15.23 -1.60
C MET A 176 -5.81 -16.55 -0.81
N CYS A 177 -6.52 -16.65 0.33
CA CYS A 177 -6.55 -17.84 1.19
C CYS A 177 -7.90 -18.58 1.15
N GLY A 178 -8.57 -18.60 -0.01
CA GLY A 178 -9.88 -19.25 -0.17
C GLY A 178 -11.01 -18.26 0.14
N ASP A 179 -11.78 -18.51 1.19
CA ASP A 179 -12.95 -17.70 1.55
C ASP A 179 -12.70 -16.70 2.68
N ILE A 180 -11.47 -16.66 3.19
CA ILE A 180 -11.06 -15.71 4.24
C ILE A 180 -10.15 -14.62 3.69
N TYR A 181 -10.47 -13.37 4.02
CA TYR A 181 -9.64 -12.22 3.73
C TYR A 181 -8.49 -12.15 4.74
N THR A 182 -7.24 -12.07 4.26
CA THR A 182 -6.06 -12.09 5.12
C THR A 182 -5.07 -10.98 4.78
N ILE A 183 -3.98 -10.90 5.53
CA ILE A 183 -2.84 -10.05 5.20
C ILE A 183 -2.24 -10.33 3.81
N ALA A 184 -2.44 -11.54 3.25
CA ALA A 184 -2.01 -11.83 1.88
C ALA A 184 -2.73 -10.92 0.88
N ASP A 185 -4.06 -10.76 1.00
CA ASP A 185 -4.83 -9.85 0.15
C ASP A 185 -4.38 -8.40 0.30
N ILE A 186 -4.16 -7.93 1.55
CA ILE A 186 -3.67 -6.58 1.87
C ILE A 186 -2.32 -6.31 1.20
N LEU A 187 -1.45 -7.32 1.12
CA LEU A 187 -0.12 -7.17 0.53
C LEU A 187 -0.11 -7.27 -1.01
N VAL A 188 -1.03 -8.04 -1.60
CA VAL A 188 -1.13 -8.21 -3.07
C VAL A 188 -1.87 -7.04 -3.71
N TRP A 189 -2.97 -6.60 -3.11
CA TRP A 189 -3.95 -5.70 -3.73
C TRP A 189 -3.37 -4.35 -4.17
N PRO A 190 -2.54 -3.66 -3.35
CA PRO A 190 -2.02 -2.34 -3.73
C PRO A 190 -1.16 -2.32 -5.00
N TRP A 191 -0.57 -3.46 -5.38
CA TRP A 191 0.19 -3.61 -6.62
C TRP A 191 -0.68 -4.17 -7.74
N TYR A 192 -1.20 -5.39 -7.58
CA TYR A 192 -1.83 -6.12 -8.69
C TYR A 192 -3.30 -5.74 -8.87
N GLY A 193 -4.01 -5.47 -7.78
CA GLY A 193 -5.37 -4.91 -7.83
C GLY A 193 -5.37 -3.52 -8.45
N ALA A 194 -4.48 -2.64 -7.98
CA ALA A 194 -4.35 -1.31 -8.60
C ALA A 194 -3.94 -1.39 -10.09
N LEU A 195 -3.04 -2.28 -10.47
CA LEU A 195 -2.64 -2.46 -11.87
C LEU A 195 -3.79 -2.93 -12.76
N VAL A 196 -4.50 -4.00 -12.37
CA VAL A 196 -5.59 -4.57 -13.19
C VAL A 196 -6.78 -3.62 -13.33
N LEU A 197 -6.97 -2.72 -12.35
CA LEU A 197 -7.97 -1.65 -12.40
C LEU A 197 -7.51 -0.44 -13.24
N GLY A 198 -6.45 -0.59 -14.03
CA GLY A 198 -5.98 0.43 -14.97
C GLY A 198 -5.29 1.62 -14.29
N ARG A 199 -4.88 1.48 -13.04
CA ARG A 199 -4.37 2.60 -12.26
C ARG A 199 -2.87 2.71 -12.49
N MET A 200 -2.10 1.63 -12.47
CA MET A 200 -0.65 1.79 -12.48
C MET A 200 -0.04 2.03 -13.87
N TYR A 201 0.87 3.01 -13.94
CA TYR A 201 1.83 3.24 -15.04
C TYR A 201 1.24 3.53 -16.44
N GLY A 202 -0.07 3.66 -16.60
CA GLY A 202 -0.68 3.72 -17.93
C GLY A 202 -0.40 2.46 -18.77
N ALA A 203 -0.23 1.31 -18.11
CA ALA A 203 0.20 0.06 -18.73
C ALA A 203 -0.97 -0.93 -18.96
N GLY A 204 -2.22 -0.53 -18.69
CA GLY A 204 -3.38 -1.42 -18.74
C GLY A 204 -3.58 -2.09 -20.11
N GLU A 205 -3.65 -1.27 -21.17
CA GLU A 205 -3.76 -1.76 -22.55
C GLU A 205 -2.53 -2.59 -22.95
N PHE A 206 -1.33 -2.09 -22.67
CA PHE A 206 -0.06 -2.76 -22.99
C PHE A 206 0.05 -4.17 -22.37
N LEU A 207 -0.46 -4.35 -21.15
CA LEU A 207 -0.45 -5.63 -20.46
C LEU A 207 -1.69 -6.49 -20.72
N SER A 208 -2.66 -5.98 -21.46
CA SER A 208 -3.96 -6.63 -21.72
C SER A 208 -4.70 -6.94 -20.42
N VAL A 209 -4.77 -5.98 -19.48
CA VAL A 209 -5.25 -6.26 -18.12
C VAL A 209 -6.70 -6.76 -18.04
N ASP A 210 -7.52 -6.45 -19.06
CA ASP A 210 -8.92 -6.90 -19.13
C ASP A 210 -9.06 -8.42 -19.38
N GLU A 211 -7.99 -9.13 -19.78
CA GLU A 211 -7.99 -10.59 -19.92
C GLU A 211 -7.97 -11.32 -18.56
N TYR A 212 -7.53 -10.65 -17.49
CA TYR A 212 -7.44 -11.24 -16.14
C TYR A 212 -8.73 -11.01 -15.34
N ILE A 213 -9.80 -11.68 -15.79
CA ILE A 213 -11.17 -11.48 -15.27
C ILE A 213 -11.32 -11.78 -13.78
N ASN A 214 -10.61 -12.79 -13.26
CA ASN A 214 -10.72 -13.23 -11.87
C ASN A 214 -9.96 -12.29 -10.94
N LEU A 215 -8.79 -11.85 -11.40
CA LEU A 215 -7.99 -10.85 -10.69
C LEU A 215 -8.73 -9.51 -10.64
N LYS A 216 -9.36 -9.08 -11.75
CA LYS A 216 -10.18 -7.86 -11.80
C LYS A 216 -11.38 -7.95 -10.86
N ARG A 217 -12.13 -9.06 -10.92
CA ARG A 217 -13.25 -9.34 -9.99
C ARG A 217 -12.81 -9.25 -8.52
N TRP A 218 -11.72 -9.91 -8.15
CA TRP A 218 -11.18 -9.85 -6.79
C TRP A 218 -10.81 -8.41 -6.39
N ALA A 219 -10.17 -7.66 -7.30
CA ALA A 219 -9.75 -6.29 -7.03
C ALA A 219 -10.96 -5.36 -6.79
N GLU A 220 -12.00 -5.47 -7.60
CA GLU A 220 -13.26 -4.70 -7.47
C GLU A 220 -14.05 -5.11 -6.23
N HIS A 221 -14.09 -6.42 -5.93
CA HIS A 221 -14.73 -6.95 -4.72
C HIS A 221 -14.10 -6.37 -3.46
N LEU A 222 -12.78 -6.31 -3.38
CA LEU A 222 -12.10 -5.73 -2.22
C LEU A 222 -12.40 -4.24 -2.05
N GLU A 223 -12.51 -3.46 -3.13
CA GLU A 223 -12.84 -2.04 -3.00
C GLU A 223 -14.29 -1.79 -2.62
N SER A 224 -15.21 -2.56 -3.20
CA SER A 224 -16.64 -2.40 -2.95
C SER A 224 -17.05 -2.90 -1.56
N SER A 225 -16.48 -4.03 -1.11
CA SER A 225 -16.85 -4.66 0.16
C SER A 225 -16.07 -4.15 1.37
N ARG A 226 -14.92 -3.49 1.19
CA ARG A 226 -14.03 -3.11 2.30
C ARG A 226 -13.84 -1.59 2.43
N PRO A 227 -14.52 -0.93 3.39
CA PRO A 227 -14.31 0.49 3.69
C PRO A 227 -12.85 0.82 4.02
N ALA A 228 -12.15 -0.04 4.76
CA ALA A 228 -10.75 0.13 5.13
C ALA A 228 -9.80 0.17 3.91
N VAL A 229 -10.05 -0.66 2.89
CA VAL A 229 -9.27 -0.62 1.64
C VAL A 229 -9.45 0.74 0.96
N ARG A 230 -10.69 1.24 0.89
CA ARG A 230 -10.99 2.55 0.29
C ARG A 230 -10.30 3.69 1.03
N ARG A 231 -10.40 3.72 2.37
CA ARG A 231 -9.76 4.73 3.21
C ARG A 231 -8.23 4.66 3.15
N GLY A 232 -7.65 3.48 3.37
CA GLY A 232 -6.20 3.29 3.40
C GLY A 232 -5.49 3.77 2.14
N ARG A 233 -6.10 3.61 0.97
CA ARG A 233 -5.57 4.10 -0.32
C ARG A 233 -5.41 5.62 -0.42
N LEU A 234 -6.17 6.38 0.36
CA LEU A 234 -6.23 7.84 0.28
C LEU A 234 -5.25 8.52 1.25
N VAL A 235 -4.64 7.75 2.16
CA VAL A 235 -3.66 8.21 3.13
C VAL A 235 -2.27 8.39 2.48
N ASN A 236 -1.58 9.47 2.86
CA ASN A 236 -0.34 9.99 2.31
C ASN A 236 -0.35 10.25 0.79
N ARG A 237 -1.48 10.73 0.26
CA ARG A 237 -1.63 11.21 -1.13
C ARG A 237 -1.75 12.74 -1.17
N PHE A 238 -1.01 13.39 -2.07
CA PHE A 238 -0.81 14.86 -2.05
C PHE A 238 -1.28 15.64 -3.30
N SER A 239 -1.74 15.02 -4.39
CA SER A 239 -2.24 15.81 -5.53
C SER A 239 -3.53 15.27 -6.16
N LYS A 240 -4.37 16.23 -6.59
CA LYS A 240 -5.57 16.07 -7.43
C LYS A 240 -5.22 15.68 -8.87
N GLU A 241 -3.94 15.59 -9.24
CA GLU A 241 -3.52 14.83 -10.42
C GLU A 241 -3.76 13.35 -10.12
N ARG A 242 -5.00 12.95 -10.39
CA ARG A 242 -5.40 11.57 -10.62
C ARG A 242 -4.42 10.96 -11.65
N ARG A 243 -3.24 10.49 -11.25
CA ARG A 243 -2.39 9.61 -12.09
C ARG A 243 -3.08 8.30 -12.44
N PHE A 244 -4.30 8.13 -11.92
CA PHE A 244 -5.26 7.09 -12.16
C PHE A 244 -6.48 7.71 -12.84
N PRO A 245 -6.58 7.69 -14.19
CA PRO A 245 -7.82 8.03 -14.86
C PRO A 245 -8.95 7.19 -14.22
N GLY A 246 -9.97 7.85 -13.67
CA GLY A 246 -11.13 7.18 -13.06
C GLY A 246 -11.33 7.32 -11.55
N ASP A 247 -10.29 7.62 -10.74
CA ASP A 247 -10.42 7.59 -9.26
C ASP A 247 -11.50 8.56 -8.74
N ALA A 248 -11.52 9.82 -9.19
CA ALA A 248 -12.53 10.78 -8.73
C ALA A 248 -13.72 10.96 -9.71
N SER A 249 -13.93 10.00 -10.60
CA SER A 249 -15.25 9.75 -11.22
C SER A 249 -15.87 8.45 -10.71
N ASN A 250 -15.14 7.66 -9.92
CA ASN A 250 -15.65 6.46 -9.28
C ASN A 250 -16.47 6.88 -8.04
N PRO A 251 -17.77 6.55 -7.98
CA PRO A 251 -18.65 6.90 -6.86
C PRO A 251 -18.13 6.43 -5.49
N LEU A 252 -17.33 5.36 -5.44
CA LEU A 252 -16.78 4.82 -4.19
C LEU A 252 -15.81 5.79 -3.48
N TYR A 253 -15.25 6.77 -4.21
CA TYR A 253 -14.28 7.74 -3.68
C TYR A 253 -14.75 9.18 -3.78
N ALA A 254 -15.90 9.43 -4.42
CA ALA A 254 -16.37 10.80 -4.71
C ALA A 254 -16.49 11.64 -3.43
N ASP A 255 -16.86 11.01 -2.31
CA ASP A 255 -17.10 11.66 -1.03
C ASP A 255 -15.92 11.55 -0.04
N LEU A 256 -14.83 10.86 -0.41
CA LEU A 256 -13.68 10.69 0.49
C LEU A 256 -12.52 11.63 0.11
N PRO A 257 -12.03 12.46 1.06
CA PRO A 257 -10.90 13.33 0.78
C PRO A 257 -9.58 12.54 0.64
N LEU A 258 -8.63 13.10 -0.11
CA LEU A 258 -7.23 12.70 0.01
C LEU A 258 -6.69 13.20 1.36
N LEU A 259 -5.89 12.37 2.04
CA LEU A 259 -5.25 12.70 3.30
C LEU A 259 -3.73 12.70 3.13
N PRO A 260 -3.07 13.85 2.88
CA PRO A 260 -1.61 13.92 2.84
C PRO A 260 -0.98 13.44 4.15
N GLU A 261 -1.62 13.77 5.28
CA GLU A 261 -1.35 13.20 6.58
C GLU A 261 -2.66 12.76 7.24
N ARG A 262 -2.58 11.81 8.19
CA ARG A 262 -3.75 11.25 8.89
C ARG A 262 -3.41 11.08 10.36
N HIS A 263 -4.22 11.68 11.23
CA HIS A 263 -4.06 11.70 12.68
C HIS A 263 -5.35 11.31 13.42
N SER A 264 -6.48 11.16 12.74
CA SER A 264 -7.73 10.78 13.38
C SER A 264 -8.73 10.23 12.38
N ARG A 265 -9.64 9.36 12.81
CA ARG A 265 -10.83 9.01 12.00
C ARG A 265 -11.69 10.22 11.63
N LYS A 266 -11.62 11.31 12.39
CA LYS A 266 -12.35 12.55 12.08
C LYS A 266 -11.79 13.26 10.85
N ASP A 267 -10.58 12.93 10.41
CA ASP A 267 -9.96 13.58 9.24
C ASP A 267 -10.74 13.35 7.94
N TRP A 268 -11.56 12.29 7.87
CA TRP A 268 -12.47 12.01 6.76
C TRP A 268 -13.62 13.02 6.66
N GLU A 269 -13.94 13.72 7.75
CA GLU A 269 -15.05 14.68 7.86
C GLU A 269 -14.57 16.14 7.69
N LEU A 270 -13.25 16.37 7.71
CA LEU A 270 -12.67 17.71 7.65
C LEU A 270 -12.73 18.31 6.24
N THR A 271 -12.83 19.63 6.16
CA THR A 271 -12.65 20.43 4.93
C THR A 271 -11.19 20.44 4.48
N ASP A 272 -10.91 20.90 3.25
CA ASP A 272 -9.53 21.02 2.76
C ASP A 272 -8.69 22.05 3.57
N GLU A 273 -9.32 23.10 4.10
CA GLU A 273 -8.65 24.13 4.94
C GLU A 273 -8.28 23.59 6.34
N GLU A 274 -9.18 22.84 6.99
CA GLU A 274 -8.93 22.25 8.31
C GLU A 274 -7.79 21.21 8.26
N LYS A 275 -7.71 20.44 7.16
CA LYS A 275 -6.60 19.49 6.94
C LYS A 275 -5.26 20.19 6.78
N ALA A 276 -5.22 21.33 6.08
CA ALA A 276 -3.99 22.09 5.88
C ALA A 276 -3.43 22.64 7.19
N GLN A 277 -4.29 23.01 8.14
CA GLN A 277 -3.88 23.47 9.46
C GLN A 277 -3.23 22.35 10.27
N HIS A 278 -3.82 21.15 10.29
CA HIS A 278 -3.24 19.97 10.97
C HIS A 278 -1.84 19.61 10.45
N ALA A 279 -1.62 19.71 9.13
CA ALA A 279 -0.33 19.40 8.49
C ALA A 279 0.80 20.42 8.80
N THR A 280 0.46 21.60 9.34
CA THR A 280 1.45 22.66 9.69
C THR A 280 1.70 22.79 11.19
N SER A 281 0.90 22.14 12.03
CA SER A 281 0.95 22.24 13.49
C SER A 281 1.68 21.09 14.21
N ALA A 282 2.21 20.11 13.46
CA ALA A 282 2.93 18.94 13.96
C ALA A 282 4.37 18.88 13.40
#